data_AF-A0A7H4MX60-F1
#
_entry.id   AF-A0A7H4MX60-F1
#
_cell.length_a   1.000
_cell.length_b   1.000
_cell.length_c   1.000
_cell.angle_alpha   90.00
_cell.angle_beta   90.00
_cell.angle_gamma   90.00
#
_symmetry.space_group_name_H-M   'P 1'
#
loop_
_entity.id
_entity.type
_entity.pdbx_description
1 polymer ?
#
loop_
_entity_poly.entity_id
_entity_poly.type
_entity_poly.pdbx_seq_one_letter_code
_entity_poly.pdbx_strand_id
1 'polypeptide(L)'
;MIHQALLTAAYAAKEHLIMTTPYFVPSDDLLHAICTAAQRGVDVSIILPRKNDSLLVGWASRAFFTELLAAGVKIYQFEGGLLHTKSVLVDGELSPCGHR
;
A
#
# COMPACT_ATOMS: atom_id res chain seq x y z
N MET A 1 0.17 -11.42 -12.18
CA MET A 1 -0.32 -12.26 -11.07
C MET A 1 -0.38 -11.54 -9.73
N ILE A 2 0.67 -10.82 -9.29
CA ILE A 2 0.65 -10.08 -8.00
C ILE A 2 -0.43 -8.98 -7.93
N HIS A 3 -0.72 -8.28 -9.04
CA HIS A 3 -1.70 -7.18 -9.07
C HIS A 3 -3.14 -7.62 -8.73
N GLN A 4 -3.59 -8.76 -9.28
CA GLN A 4 -4.93 -9.30 -8.98
C GLN A 4 -5.04 -9.78 -7.54
N ALA A 5 -4.01 -10.42 -7.00
CA ALA A 5 -4.01 -10.86 -5.60
C ALA A 5 -4.17 -9.66 -4.64
N LEU A 6 -3.45 -8.57 -4.92
CA LEU A 6 -3.57 -7.30 -4.19
C LEU A 6 -4.97 -6.68 -4.26
N LEU A 7 -5.56 -6.64 -5.45
CA LEU A 7 -6.91 -6.14 -5.66
C LEU A 7 -7.94 -6.95 -4.89
N THR A 8 -7.88 -8.28 -5.01
CA THR A 8 -8.79 -9.18 -4.28
C THR A 8 -8.61 -9.03 -2.78
N ALA A 9 -7.36 -8.92 -2.30
CA ALA A 9 -7.08 -8.76 -0.88
C ALA A 9 -7.58 -7.40 -0.34
N ALA A 10 -7.40 -6.31 -1.10
CA ALA A 10 -7.94 -5.00 -0.73
C ALA A 10 -9.47 -4.99 -0.69
N TYR A 11 -10.13 -5.67 -1.63
CA TYR A 11 -11.59 -5.80 -1.63
C TYR A 11 -12.13 -6.73 -0.53
N ALA A 12 -11.37 -7.76 -0.17
CA ALA A 12 -11.74 -8.74 0.85
C ALA A 12 -11.47 -8.25 2.28
N ALA A 13 -10.57 -7.27 2.45
CA ALA A 13 -10.20 -6.71 3.75
C ALA A 13 -11.42 -6.22 4.55
N LYS A 14 -11.51 -6.60 5.83
CA LYS A 14 -12.62 -6.25 6.72
C LYS A 14 -12.19 -5.38 7.90
N GLU A 15 -11.00 -5.61 8.44
CA GLU A 15 -10.55 -4.94 9.66
C GLU A 15 -9.30 -4.08 9.42
N HIS A 16 -8.26 -4.66 8.83
CA HIS A 16 -6.98 -3.98 8.62
C HIS A 16 -6.31 -4.39 7.31
N LEU A 17 -5.75 -3.41 6.59
CA LEU A 17 -4.98 -3.62 5.37
C LEU A 17 -3.62 -2.92 5.50
N ILE A 18 -2.55 -3.68 5.66
CA ILE A 18 -1.19 -3.15 5.77
C ILE A 18 -0.40 -3.50 4.51
N MET A 19 0.09 -2.48 3.82
CA MET A 19 0.87 -2.63 2.60
C MET A 19 2.26 -2.06 2.78
N THR A 20 3.28 -2.88 2.50
CA THR A 20 4.67 -2.46 2.58
C THR A 20 5.33 -2.63 1.21
N THR A 21 5.80 -1.54 0.62
CA THR A 21 6.43 -1.58 -0.70
C THR A 21 7.51 -0.52 -0.83
N PRO A 22 8.68 -0.84 -1.44
CA PRO A 22 9.71 0.15 -1.71
C PRO A 22 9.26 1.17 -2.77
N TYR A 23 8.39 0.77 -3.69
CA TYR A 23 7.84 1.62 -4.74
C TYR A 23 6.32 1.49 -4.75
N PHE A 24 5.62 2.59 -4.48
CA PHE A 24 4.16 2.63 -4.49
C PHE A 24 3.66 3.41 -5.70
N VAL A 25 3.33 2.66 -6.76
CA VAL A 25 2.71 3.17 -7.98
C VAL A 25 1.52 2.25 -8.26
N PRO A 26 0.34 2.52 -7.68
CA PRO A 26 -0.85 1.74 -7.93
C PRO A 26 -1.40 2.05 -9.32
N SER A 27 -2.07 1.07 -9.95
CA SER A 27 -2.99 1.35 -11.04
C SER A 27 -4.27 1.98 -10.48
N ASP A 28 -5.04 2.69 -11.31
CA ASP A 28 -6.34 3.28 -10.93
C ASP A 28 -7.25 2.29 -10.17
N ASP A 29 -7.36 1.04 -10.65
CA ASP A 29 -8.18 0.02 -10.00
C ASP A 29 -7.72 -0.28 -8.57
N LEU A 30 -6.40 -0.35 -8.35
CA LEU A 30 -5.85 -0.64 -7.03
C LEU A 30 -6.02 0.57 -6.10
N LEU A 31 -5.83 1.78 -6.61
CA LEU A 31 -6.07 3.02 -5.87
C LEU A 31 -7.53 3.08 -5.40
N HIS A 32 -8.47 2.86 -6.32
CA HIS A 32 -9.90 2.80 -6.01
C HIS A 32 -10.23 1.72 -4.99
N ALA A 33 -9.67 0.51 -5.13
CA ALA A 33 -9.89 -0.57 -4.17
C ALA A 33 -9.42 -0.21 -2.76
N ILE A 34 -8.24 0.39 -2.64
CA ILE A 34 -7.67 0.85 -1.36
C ILE A 34 -8.51 1.98 -0.75
N CYS A 35 -8.86 2.99 -1.54
CA CYS A 35 -9.72 4.08 -1.10
C CYS A 35 -11.09 3.57 -0.64
N THR A 36 -11.68 2.63 -1.38
CA THR A 36 -12.96 2.02 -1.03
C THR A 36 -12.85 1.22 0.28
N ALA A 37 -11.76 0.48 0.49
CA ALA A 37 -11.53 -0.23 1.75
C ALA A 37 -11.47 0.75 2.93
N ALA A 38 -10.71 1.84 2.81
CA ALA A 38 -10.61 2.86 3.84
C ALA A 38 -11.97 3.52 4.13
N GLN A 39 -12.75 3.84 3.10
CA GLN A 39 -14.09 4.41 3.24
C GLN A 39 -15.10 3.45 3.88
N ARG A 40 -14.91 2.12 3.75
CA ARG A 40 -15.72 1.11 4.45
C ARG A 40 -15.41 1.05 5.96
N GLY A 41 -14.37 1.75 6.43
CA GLY A 41 -13.92 1.72 7.81
C GLY A 41 -12.81 0.70 8.08
N VAL A 42 -12.22 0.10 7.04
CA VAL A 42 -11.02 -0.75 7.18
C VAL A 42 -9.83 0.14 7.53
N ASP A 43 -9.01 -0.25 8.50
CA ASP A 43 -7.80 0.49 8.82
C ASP A 43 -6.70 0.19 7.80
N VAL A 44 -6.54 1.09 6.84
CA VAL A 44 -5.55 0.96 5.77
C VAL A 44 -4.27 1.70 6.14
N SER A 45 -3.14 0.99 6.14
CA SER A 45 -1.81 1.52 6.43
C SER A 45 -0.81 1.18 5.33
N ILE A 46 -0.16 2.18 4.74
CA ILE A 46 0.88 2.01 3.72
C ILE A 46 2.23 2.41 4.30
N ILE A 47 3.18 1.48 4.31
CA ILE A 47 4.53 1.66 4.83
C ILE A 47 5.51 1.76 3.67
N LEU A 48 6.25 2.86 3.62
CA LEU A 48 7.23 3.19 2.58
C LEU A 48 8.60 3.44 3.19
N PRO A 49 9.71 3.04 2.56
CA PRO A 49 11.04 3.41 3.05
C PRO A 49 11.29 4.91 2.89
N ARG A 50 11.84 5.58 3.92
CA ARG A 50 12.21 7.01 3.86
C ARG A 50 13.34 7.24 2.86
N LYS A 51 14.29 6.31 2.79
CA LYS A 51 15.31 6.25 1.73
C LYS A 51 14.75 5.44 0.58
N ASN A 52 14.16 6.13 -0.38
CA ASN A 52 13.90 5.57 -1.69
C ASN A 52 14.87 6.22 -2.67
N ASP A 53 15.71 5.44 -3.35
CA ASP A 53 16.77 5.94 -4.25
C ASP A 53 16.23 6.77 -5.44
N SER A 54 14.91 6.85 -5.62
CA SER A 54 14.27 7.67 -6.64
C SER A 54 13.37 8.76 -6.04
N LEU A 55 13.89 9.98 -6.00
CA LEU A 55 13.12 11.22 -5.77
C LEU A 55 11.90 11.30 -6.70
N LEU A 56 11.98 10.75 -7.92
CA LEU A 56 10.90 10.70 -8.91
C LEU A 56 9.62 10.01 -8.40
N VAL A 57 9.78 8.95 -7.62
CA VAL A 57 8.66 8.19 -7.04
C VAL A 57 7.99 9.00 -5.94
N GLY A 58 8.76 9.76 -5.15
CA GLY A 58 8.20 10.67 -4.15
C GLY A 58 7.25 11.72 -4.74
N TRP A 59 7.45 12.14 -6.00
CA TRP A 59 6.59 13.11 -6.67
C TRP A 59 5.38 12.45 -7.35
N ALA A 60 5.59 11.32 -8.04
CA ALA A 60 4.50 10.56 -8.65
C ALA A 60 3.52 10.01 -7.60
N SER A 61 4.05 9.51 -6.48
CA SER A 61 3.23 9.05 -5.35
C SER A 61 2.48 10.17 -4.66
N ARG A 62 2.92 11.44 -4.75
CA ARG A 62 2.28 12.58 -4.06
C ARG A 62 0.88 12.90 -4.55
N ALA A 63 0.62 12.68 -5.84
CA ALA A 63 -0.73 12.77 -6.41
C ALA A 63 -1.65 11.73 -5.76
N PHE A 64 -1.23 10.47 -5.73
CA PHE A 64 -1.97 9.38 -5.11
C PHE A 64 -2.08 9.51 -3.59
N PHE A 65 -1.07 10.05 -2.91
CA PHE A 65 -1.10 10.26 -1.47
C PHE A 65 -2.20 11.22 -1.06
N THR A 66 -2.43 12.26 -1.86
CA THR A 66 -3.49 13.22 -1.56
C THR A 66 -4.85 12.53 -1.55
N GLU A 67 -5.10 11.67 -2.54
CA GLU A 67 -6.34 10.90 -2.65
C GLU A 67 -6.47 9.84 -1.55
N LEU A 68 -5.38 9.11 -1.27
CA LEU A 68 -5.33 8.11 -0.21
C LEU A 68 -5.56 8.72 1.17
N LEU A 69 -4.88 9.82 1.48
CA LEU A 69 -5.05 10.54 2.74
C LEU A 69 -6.48 11.08 2.86
N ALA A 70 -7.06 11.60 1.78
CA ALA A 70 -8.46 12.05 1.76
C ALA A 70 -9.45 10.89 1.98
N ALA A 71 -9.13 9.68 1.53
CA ALA A 71 -9.91 8.48 1.78
C ALA A 71 -9.74 7.91 3.21
N GLY A 72 -8.82 8.45 4.01
CA GLY A 72 -8.55 8.00 5.38
C GLY A 72 -7.42 6.98 5.52
N VAL A 73 -6.63 6.76 4.47
CA VAL A 73 -5.47 5.85 4.49
C VAL A 73 -4.32 6.48 5.27
N LYS A 74 -3.67 5.69 6.13
CA LYS A 74 -2.51 6.11 6.90
C LYS A 74 -1.23 5.79 6.14
N ILE A 75 -0.34 6.78 5.98
CA ILE A 75 0.94 6.60 5.29
C ILE A 75 2.07 6.73 6.30
N TYR A 76 2.89 5.69 6.40
CA TYR A 76 4.03 5.61 7.30
C TYR A 76 5.33 5.58 6.51
N GLN A 77 6.34 6.28 7.01
CA GLN A 77 7.69 6.27 6.46
C GLN A 77 8.60 5.50 7.42
N PHE A 78 9.25 4.45 6.91
CA PHE A 78 10.15 3.60 7.67
C PHE A 78 11.61 4.02 7.45
N GLU A 79 12.33 4.29 8.53
CA GLU A 79 13.73 4.76 8.51
C GLU A 79 14.79 3.63 8.60
N GLY A 80 14.38 2.40 8.87
CA GLY A 80 15.28 1.29 9.21
C GLY A 80 15.83 0.48 8.03
N GLY A 81 16.65 1.06 7.16
CA GLY A 81 17.38 0.29 6.13
C GLY A 81 16.52 -0.40 5.05
N LEU A 82 17.19 -1.09 4.12
CA LEU A 82 16.61 -1.59 2.86
C LEU A 82 15.50 -2.63 3.08
N LEU A 83 14.24 -2.18 3.07
CA LEU A 83 13.09 -3.04 2.84
C LEU A 83 13.02 -3.45 1.37
N HIS A 84 13.70 -4.53 1.01
CA HIS A 84 13.62 -5.14 -0.33
C HIS A 84 12.36 -5.98 -0.54
N THR A 85 11.54 -6.19 0.49
CA THR A 85 10.39 -7.09 0.43
C THR A 85 9.09 -6.32 0.21
N LYS A 86 8.40 -6.64 -0.88
CA LYS A 86 7.00 -6.26 -1.08
C LYS A 86 6.11 -7.23 -0.30
N SER A 87 5.42 -6.74 0.71
CA SER A 87 4.52 -7.54 1.54
C SER A 87 3.16 -6.87 1.64
N VAL A 88 2.11 -7.67 1.63
CA VAL A 88 0.73 -7.22 1.80
C VAL A 88 0.15 -8.10 2.90
N LEU A 89 -0.31 -7.46 3.97
CA LEU A 89 -0.94 -8.11 5.10
C LEU A 89 -2.39 -7.65 5.13
N VAL A 90 -3.30 -8.61 5.09
CA VAL A 90 -4.74 -8.34 5.07
C VAL A 90 -5.37 -9.12 6.20
N ASP A 91 -6.14 -8.44 7.05
CA ASP A 91 -6.92 -9.03 8.15
C ASP A 91 -6.09 -9.93 9.10
N GLY A 92 -4.81 -9.60 9.31
CA GLY A 92 -3.92 -10.37 10.17
C GLY A 92 -3.32 -11.64 9.54
N GLU A 93 -3.72 -12.00 8.31
CA GLU A 93 -3.03 -13.03 7.53
C GLU A 93 -1.89 -12.41 6.70
N LEU A 94 -0.66 -12.76 7.08
CA LEU A 94 0.55 -12.44 6.34
C LEU A 94 0.58 -13.21 5.02
N SER A 95 0.37 -12.53 3.89
CA SER A 95 0.71 -13.06 2.56
C SER A 95 2.00 -12.41 2.05
N PRO A 96 3.18 -13.02 2.27
CA PRO A 96 4.41 -12.51 1.69
C PRO A 96 4.33 -12.60 0.16
N CYS A 97 4.12 -11.45 -0.49
CA CYS A 97 4.08 -11.32 -1.94
C CYS A 97 5.48 -11.00 -2.49
N GLY A 98 6.45 -11.88 -2.24
CA GLY A 98 7.83 -11.74 -2.73
C GLY A 98 8.25 -12.90 -3.63
N HIS A 99 8.54 -12.62 -4.90
CA HIS A 99 9.40 -13.48 -5.74
C HIS A 99 10.76 -12.79 -5.87
N ARG A 100 11.83 -13.61 -5.92
CA ARG A 100 13.24 -13.23 -6.07
C ARG A 100 13.50 -12.06 -7.00
#